data_AF-A0A439TNX1-F1
#
_entry.id   AF-A0A439TNX1-F1
#
_cell.length_a   1.000
_cell.length_b   1.000
_cell.length_c   1.000
_cell.angle_alpha   90.00
_cell.angle_beta   90.00
_cell.angle_gamma   90.00
#
_symmetry.space_group_name_H-M   'P 1'
#
loop_
_entity.id
_entity.type
_entity.pdbx_description
1 polymer ?
#
loop_
_entity_poly.entity_id
_entity_poly.type
_entity_poly.pdbx_seq_one_letter_code
_entity_poly.pdbx_strand_id
1 'polypeptide(L)'
;MPFAQLKHRALISVSGPDAEIFLQNILTTDLEALAAGEAKPGALLTPQGKILFDFLISRAGENSFRLECRADISDDFMRRLMLYKLRAKVEIAKVDQGLVTVAWGSDSTTSQ
;
A
#
# COMPACT_ATOMS: atom_id res chain seq x y z
N MET A 1 18.74 -17.65 5.08
CA MET A 1 18.45 -16.22 4.88
C MET A 1 17.90 -15.67 6.20
N PRO A 2 18.63 -14.78 6.89
CA PRO A 2 18.08 -14.08 8.04
C PRO A 2 16.79 -13.34 7.67
N PHE A 3 15.86 -13.28 8.63
CA PHE A 3 14.58 -12.59 8.47
C PHE A 3 14.14 -11.93 9.77
N ALA A 4 13.26 -10.94 9.66
CA ALA A 4 12.63 -10.28 10.79
C ALA A 4 11.15 -10.00 10.49
N GLN A 5 10.29 -10.26 11.47
CA GLN A 5 8.88 -9.90 11.40
C GLN A 5 8.70 -8.42 11.77
N LEU A 6 8.04 -7.65 10.92
CA LEU A 6 7.77 -6.23 11.12
C LEU A 6 6.39 -6.03 11.75
N LYS A 7 6.30 -6.23 13.07
CA LYS A 7 5.03 -6.17 13.84
C LYS A 7 4.34 -4.79 13.84
N HIS A 8 5.06 -3.74 13.48
CA HIS A 8 4.55 -2.37 13.41
C HIS A 8 4.07 -1.97 12.00
N ARG A 9 3.87 -2.95 11.11
CA ARG A 9 3.28 -2.75 9.80
C ARG A 9 1.86 -3.26 9.76
N ALA A 10 1.03 -2.62 8.96
CA ALA A 10 -0.35 -2.97 8.72
C ALA A 10 -0.62 -3.06 7.23
N LEU A 11 -1.62 -3.87 6.87
CA LEU A 11 -2.07 -4.04 5.50
C LEU A 11 -3.50 -3.51 5.38
N ILE A 12 -3.75 -2.74 4.33
CA ILE A 12 -5.07 -2.29 3.90
C ILE A 12 -5.35 -2.92 2.55
N SER A 13 -6.49 -3.58 2.43
CA SER A 13 -7.02 -4.10 1.17
C SER A 13 -7.91 -3.05 0.52
N VAL A 14 -7.78 -2.91 -0.80
CA VAL A 14 -8.64 -2.06 -1.62
C VAL A 14 -9.05 -2.87 -2.83
N SER A 15 -10.33 -3.19 -2.97
CA SER A 15 -10.82 -4.09 -4.02
C SER A 15 -12.14 -3.62 -4.62
N GLY A 16 -12.49 -4.11 -5.81
CA GLY A 16 -13.74 -3.79 -6.49
C GLY A 16 -13.49 -3.13 -7.85
N PRO A 17 -14.50 -3.09 -8.73
CA PRO A 17 -14.32 -2.76 -10.15
C PRO A 17 -13.73 -1.36 -10.40
N ASP A 18 -13.89 -0.42 -9.46
CA ASP A 18 -13.35 0.93 -9.60
C ASP A 18 -12.01 1.11 -8.86
N ALA A 19 -11.42 0.07 -8.26
CA ALA A 19 -10.28 0.19 -7.35
C ALA A 19 -9.04 0.79 -8.01
N GLU A 20 -8.69 0.35 -9.22
CA GLU A 20 -7.51 0.84 -9.94
C GLU A 20 -7.66 2.32 -10.28
N ILE A 21 -8.77 2.71 -10.93
CA ILE A 21 -9.05 4.11 -11.28
C ILE A 21 -9.13 4.98 -10.03
N PHE A 22 -9.80 4.51 -8.97
CA PHE A 22 -9.90 5.22 -7.70
C PHE A 22 -8.52 5.52 -7.12
N LEU A 23 -7.66 4.51 -7.02
CA LEU A 23 -6.32 4.66 -6.46
C LEU A 23 -5.40 5.49 -7.36
N GLN A 24 -5.42 5.29 -8.68
CA GLN A 24 -4.64 6.06 -9.65
C GLN A 24 -4.93 7.57 -9.55
N ASN A 25 -6.17 7.95 -9.23
CA ASN A 25 -6.58 9.35 -9.14
C ASN A 25 -6.09 10.06 -7.87
N ILE A 26 -5.73 9.33 -6.81
CA ILE A 26 -5.43 9.92 -5.50
C ILE A 26 -4.02 9.60 -4.99
N LEU A 27 -3.38 8.55 -5.53
CA LEU A 27 -2.04 8.14 -5.14
C LEU A 27 -1.01 8.63 -6.16
N THR A 28 0.22 8.79 -5.72
CA THR A 28 1.34 9.18 -6.59
C THR A 28 1.85 8.02 -7.47
N THR A 29 1.49 6.78 -7.15
CA THR A 29 2.01 5.60 -7.83
C THR A 29 1.25 5.34 -9.12
N ASP A 30 1.98 5.17 -10.22
CA ASP A 30 1.40 4.67 -11.46
C ASP A 30 1.11 3.16 -11.38
N LEU A 31 -0.17 2.82 -11.30
CA LEU A 31 -0.67 1.45 -11.14
C LEU A 31 -0.70 0.69 -12.45
N GLU A 32 -0.80 1.36 -13.60
CA GLU A 32 -0.72 0.71 -14.92
C GLU A 32 0.66 0.04 -15.08
N ALA A 33 1.71 0.70 -14.60
CA ALA A 33 3.07 0.16 -14.60
C ALA A 33 3.37 -0.81 -13.44
N LEU A 34 2.44 -1.06 -12.51
CA LEU A 34 2.65 -1.98 -11.38
C LEU A 34 2.35 -3.42 -11.82
N ALA A 35 3.39 -4.24 -12.02
CA ALA A 35 3.20 -5.63 -12.45
C ALA A 35 2.73 -6.55 -11.30
N ALA A 36 2.19 -7.71 -11.67
CA ALA A 36 1.87 -8.75 -10.69
C ALA A 36 3.15 -9.28 -10.03
N GLY A 37 3.10 -9.46 -8.70
CA GLY A 37 4.27 -9.88 -7.91
C GLY A 37 5.23 -8.76 -7.55
N GLU A 38 4.99 -7.53 -8.01
CA GLU A 38 5.77 -6.35 -7.63
C GLU A 38 5.07 -5.53 -6.54
N ALA A 39 5.89 -4.79 -5.79
CA ALA A 39 5.43 -3.72 -4.93
C ALA A 39 6.16 -2.43 -5.31
N LYS A 40 5.45 -1.30 -5.32
CA LYS A 40 6.02 0.02 -5.58
C LYS A 40 5.78 0.96 -4.39
N PRO A 41 6.71 1.88 -4.11
CA PRO A 41 6.46 2.95 -3.15
C PRO A 41 5.40 3.92 -3.70
N GLY A 42 4.66 4.51 -2.78
CA GLY A 42 3.61 5.46 -3.08
C GLY A 42 3.33 6.39 -1.93
N ALA A 43 2.65 7.48 -2.24
CA ALA A 43 2.14 8.40 -1.25
C ALA A 43 0.73 8.86 -1.59
N LEU A 44 0.00 9.25 -0.54
CA LEU A 44 -1.21 10.07 -0.64
C LEU A 44 -0.83 11.48 -0.18
N LEU A 45 -1.14 12.49 -1.00
CA LEU A 45 -0.71 13.86 -0.77
C LEU A 45 -1.85 14.77 -0.29
N THR A 46 -1.49 15.89 0.32
CA THR A 46 -2.37 17.05 0.43
C THR A 46 -2.54 17.70 -0.95
N PRO A 47 -3.56 18.55 -1.15
CA PRO A 47 -3.68 19.36 -2.37
C PRO A 47 -2.47 20.27 -2.65
N GLN A 48 -1.69 20.61 -1.61
CA GLN A 48 -0.46 21.40 -1.72
C GLN A 48 0.79 20.53 -1.98
N GLY A 49 0.63 19.22 -2.18
CA GLY A 49 1.72 18.30 -2.47
C GLY A 49 2.52 17.80 -1.26
N LYS A 50 2.03 18.01 -0.03
CA LYS A 50 2.68 17.45 1.18
C LYS A 50 2.31 15.99 1.36
N ILE A 51 3.25 15.14 1.75
CA ILE A 51 2.96 13.73 2.06
C ILE A 51 2.07 13.65 3.29
N LEU A 52 0.89 13.04 3.13
CA LEU A 52 0.03 12.64 4.25
C LEU A 52 0.36 11.24 4.73
N PHE A 53 0.54 10.32 3.78
CA PHE A 53 0.84 8.91 4.04
C PHE A 53 1.79 8.40 2.98
N ASP A 54 2.76 7.58 3.39
CA ASP A 54 3.64 6.79 2.52
C ASP A 54 3.39 5.30 2.75
N PHE A 55 3.53 4.50 1.69
CA PHE A 55 3.22 3.07 1.71
C PHE A 55 3.92 2.33 0.58
N LEU A 56 3.92 1.00 0.66
CA LEU A 56 4.12 0.13 -0.48
C LEU A 56 2.77 -0.34 -1.01
N ILE A 57 2.59 -0.36 -2.33
CA ILE A 57 1.40 -0.90 -2.98
C ILE A 57 1.76 -2.08 -3.88
N SER A 58 0.98 -3.16 -3.80
CA SER A 58 1.08 -4.33 -4.67
C SER A 58 -0.30 -4.75 -5.19
N ARG A 59 -0.34 -5.44 -6.34
CA ARG A 59 -1.55 -6.12 -6.80
C ARG A 59 -1.84 -7.33 -5.91
N ALA A 60 -3.13 -7.59 -5.65
CA ALA A 60 -3.62 -8.69 -4.82
C ALA A 60 -4.68 -9.56 -5.53
N GLY A 61 -4.87 -9.35 -6.83
CA GLY A 61 -5.88 -10.01 -7.65
C GLY A 61 -6.34 -9.07 -8.76
N GLU A 62 -7.32 -9.51 -9.54
CA GLU A 62 -8.03 -8.63 -10.47
C GLU A 62 -8.78 -7.55 -9.68
N ASN A 63 -8.58 -6.28 -10.05
CA ASN A 63 -9.21 -5.14 -9.38
C ASN A 63 -9.02 -5.12 -7.85
N SER A 64 -7.88 -5.63 -7.38
CA SER A 64 -7.57 -5.70 -5.95
C SER A 64 -6.12 -5.33 -5.69
N PHE A 65 -5.92 -4.50 -4.67
CA PHE A 65 -4.64 -3.96 -4.25
C PHE A 65 -4.44 -4.14 -2.76
N ARG A 66 -3.17 -4.17 -2.36
CA ARG A 66 -2.73 -4.19 -0.97
C ARG A 66 -1.80 -3.02 -0.74
N LEU A 67 -2.10 -2.24 0.29
CA LEU A 67 -1.29 -1.13 0.78
C LEU A 67 -0.63 -1.57 2.09
N GLU A 68 0.69 -1.55 2.16
CA GLU A 68 1.46 -1.76 3.40
C GLU A 68 1.94 -0.41 3.93
N CYS A 69 1.64 -0.13 5.20
CA CYS A 69 2.06 1.09 5.86
C CYS A 69 2.37 0.82 7.33
N ARG A 70 2.81 1.85 8.07
CA ARG A 70 2.96 1.73 9.51
C ARG A 70 1.60 1.52 10.19
N ALA A 71 1.57 0.67 11.20
CA ALA A 71 0.35 0.30 11.92
C ALA A 71 -0.28 1.48 12.69
N ASP A 72 0.52 2.45 13.12
CA ASP A 72 0.06 3.61 13.87
C ASP A 72 -0.63 4.67 13.01
N ILE A 73 -0.46 4.63 11.68
CA ILE A 73 -1.14 5.54 10.74
C ILE A 73 -2.26 4.86 9.95
N SER A 74 -2.42 3.54 10.06
CA SER A 74 -3.27 2.76 9.16
C SER A 74 -4.75 3.17 9.21
N ASP A 75 -5.24 3.50 10.40
CA ASP A 75 -6.66 3.80 10.62
C ASP A 75 -7.00 5.18 10.05
N ASP A 76 -6.12 6.16 10.23
CA ASP A 76 -6.24 7.49 9.62
C ASP A 76 -6.07 7.43 8.10
N PHE A 77 -5.15 6.59 7.59
CA PHE A 77 -4.98 6.38 6.17
C PHE A 77 -6.24 5.77 5.54
N MET A 78 -6.79 4.70 6.16
CA MET A 78 -8.04 4.08 5.73
C MET A 78 -9.21 5.07 5.75
N ARG A 79 -9.31 5.88 6.81
CA ARG A 79 -10.33 6.93 6.92
C ARG A 79 -10.21 7.96 5.79
N ARG A 80 -8.98 8.31 5.40
CA ARG A 80 -8.73 9.25 4.30
C ARG A 80 -9.10 8.65 2.94
N LEU A 81 -8.76 7.38 2.69
CA LEU A 81 -9.20 6.66 1.49
C LEU A 81 -10.73 6.60 1.40
N MET A 82 -11.40 6.28 2.52
CA MET A 82 -12.86 6.24 2.60
C MET A 82 -13.51 7.61 2.32
N LEU A 83 -12.90 8.70 2.77
CA LEU A 83 -13.37 10.06 2.45
C LEU A 83 -13.33 10.35 0.94
N TYR A 84 -12.31 9.86 0.24
CA TYR A 84 -12.15 10.08 -1.20
C TYR A 84 -12.92 9.09 -2.07
N LYS A 85 -13.35 7.94 -1.54
CA LYS A 85 -14.08 6.90 -2.27
C LYS A 85 -15.34 7.42 -2.97
N LEU A 86 -16.08 8.36 -2.35
CA LEU A 86 -17.35 8.89 -2.89
C LEU A 86 -18.28 7.76 -3.38
N ARG A 87 -18.60 7.74 -4.68
CA ARG A 87 -19.46 6.73 -5.33
C ARG A 87 -18.70 5.57 -5.97
N ALA A 88 -17.37 5.55 -5.88
CA ALA A 88 -16.57 4.48 -6.45
C ALA A 88 -16.94 3.14 -5.80
N LYS A 89 -17.16 2.13 -6.63
CA LYS A 89 -17.47 0.75 -6.24
C LYS A 89 -16.19 0.06 -5.77
N VAL A 90 -15.75 0.45 -4.57
CA VAL A 90 -14.51 -0.01 -3.94
C VAL A 90 -14.79 -0.44 -2.50
N GLU A 91 -14.32 -1.59 -2.09
CA GLU A 91 -14.25 -2.01 -0.69
C GLU A 91 -12.85 -1.72 -0.13
N ILE A 92 -12.79 -1.10 1.05
CA ILE A 92 -11.55 -0.73 1.73
C ILE A 92 -11.62 -1.32 3.13
N ALA A 93 -10.67 -2.18 3.48
CA ALA A 93 -10.65 -2.84 4.78
C ALA A 93 -9.22 -3.07 5.28
N LYS A 94 -9.02 -2.94 6.60
CA LYS A 94 -7.79 -3.37 7.26
C LYS A 94 -7.73 -4.89 7.29
N VAL A 95 -6.54 -5.46 7.10
CA VAL A 95 -6.33 -6.91 7.13
C VAL A 95 -5.85 -7.31 8.52
N ASP A 96 -6.73 -7.96 9.29
CA ASP A 96 -6.48 -8.28 10.71
C ASP A 96 -5.37 -9.31 10.95
N GLN A 97 -5.13 -10.21 9.99
CA GLN A 97 -4.15 -11.30 10.10
C GLN A 97 -2.98 -11.17 9.12
N GLY A 98 -2.67 -9.93 8.71
CA GLY A 98 -1.55 -9.63 7.83
C GLY A 98 -0.20 -9.77 8.53
N LEU A 99 0.70 -10.60 8.00
CA LEU A 99 2.09 -10.70 8.46
C LEU A 99 3.02 -10.03 7.45
N VAL A 100 3.84 -9.09 7.92
CA VAL A 100 4.91 -8.48 7.13
C VAL A 100 6.24 -8.98 7.65
N THR A 101 7.03 -9.59 6.76
CA THR A 101 8.37 -10.12 7.06
C THR A 101 9.33 -9.59 6.03
N VAL A 102 10.51 -9.19 6.48
CA VAL A 102 11.65 -8.88 5.60
C VAL A 102 12.68 -10.00 5.75
N ALA A 103 13.22 -10.48 4.64
CA ALA A 103 14.29 -11.45 4.58
C ALA A 103 15.42 -10.89 3.71
N TRP A 104 16.67 -11.14 4.10
CA TRP A 104 17.83 -10.62 3.38
C TRP A 104 18.92 -11.69 3.24
N GLY A 105 19.76 -11.53 2.21
CA GLY A 105 20.96 -12.32 2.03
C GLY A 105 22.03 -11.95 3.06
N SER A 106 22.88 -12.91 3.44
CA SER A 106 24.06 -12.66 4.28
C SER A 106 25.25 -12.10 3.51
N ASP A 107 25.18 -12.10 2.18
CA ASP A 107 26.25 -11.61 1.32
C ASP A 107 26.12 -10.10 1.14
N SER A 108 26.71 -9.36 2.09
CA SER A 108 27.03 -7.96 1.88
C SER A 108 28.28 -7.89 1.00
N THR A 109 28.14 -7.59 -0.29
CA THR A 109 29.27 -6.96 -0.99
C THR A 109 29.49 -5.61 -0.32
N THR A 110 30.69 -5.35 0.19
CA THR A 110 31.06 -4.04 0.73
C THR A 110 30.64 -2.98 -0.28
N SER A 111 29.82 -2.02 0.17
CA SER A 111 29.50 -0.85 -0.64
C SER A 111 30.82 -0.16 -0.97
N GLN A 112 31.20 -0.08 -2.24
CA GLN A 112 32.34 0.75 -2.68
C GLN A 112 31.96 2.22 -2.66
#